data_AF-A0A5E4HT83-F1
#
_entry.id   AF-A0A5E4HT83-F1
#
_cell.length_a   1.000
_cell.length_b   1.000
_cell.length_c   1.000
_cell.angle_alpha   90.00
_cell.angle_beta   90.00
_cell.angle_gamma   90.00
#
_symmetry.space_group_name_H-M   'P 1'
#
loop_
_entity.id
_entity.type
_entity.pdbx_description
1 polymer ?
#
loop_
_entity_poly.entity_id
_entity_poly.type
_entity_poly.pdbx_seq_one_letter_code
_entity_poly.pdbx_strand_id
1 'polypeptide(L)'
;MGAILGQHFMVDDAVLSRIAGYAGVKKGDCVLEVGGGTGNLTNKLLSLGVKVVVIERDTRMTAALTERFLGEKNLTVIEGDALKVELPQCAKVAANIPYAISRQLLLRLLSHGFSTAVLTVQKEFAEKIAAKPGTPEYRFISVVTQASCKVEVLEAVPASAFSPPPLVKSSVVRLTMKEKPSEEWLSFLKKAFSQKNKKITKLVPKAPKELAELRPYDVSSEGFKVLFGFVSSEV
;
A
#
# COMPACT_ATOMS: atom_id res chain seq x y z
N MET A 1 -27.29 -1.66 -17.29
CA MET A 1 -25.88 -1.66 -16.84
C MET A 1 -25.84 -1.00 -15.46
N GLY A 2 -26.04 -1.79 -14.40
CA GLY A 2 -26.14 -1.24 -13.04
C GLY A 2 -24.76 -0.85 -12.53
N ALA A 3 -24.57 0.43 -12.19
CA ALA A 3 -23.38 0.87 -11.49
C ALA A 3 -23.19 0.01 -10.23
N ILE A 4 -22.01 -0.60 -10.09
CA ILE A 4 -21.65 -1.30 -8.87
C ILE A 4 -21.42 -0.21 -7.82
N LEU A 5 -22.36 -0.04 -6.89
CA LEU A 5 -22.24 0.95 -5.82
C LEU A 5 -20.88 0.79 -5.12
N GLY A 6 -20.03 1.82 -5.24
CA GLY A 6 -18.76 1.91 -4.51
C GLY A 6 -17.47 1.65 -5.30
N GLN A 7 -17.52 1.42 -6.62
CA GLN A 7 -16.32 1.34 -7.47
C GLN A 7 -16.10 2.64 -8.25
N HIS A 8 -14.85 3.15 -8.23
CA HIS A 8 -14.43 4.35 -8.94
C HIS A 8 -13.28 3.99 -9.89
N PHE A 9 -13.55 3.99 -11.19
CA PHE A 9 -12.53 3.64 -12.20
C PHE A 9 -11.76 4.87 -12.60
N MET A 10 -10.43 4.81 -12.55
CA MET A 10 -9.60 5.89 -13.06
C MET A 10 -9.66 5.88 -14.60
N VAL A 11 -10.10 7.01 -15.17
CA VAL A 11 -10.31 7.21 -16.62
C VAL A 11 -9.37 8.27 -17.20
N ASP A 12 -8.68 9.05 -16.36
CA ASP A 12 -7.69 10.02 -16.81
C ASP A 12 -6.41 9.34 -17.29
N ASP A 13 -6.21 9.37 -18.60
CA ASP A 13 -5.08 8.73 -19.29
C ASP A 13 -3.71 9.28 -18.86
N ALA A 14 -3.64 10.57 -18.53
CA ALA A 14 -2.41 11.22 -18.12
C ALA A 14 -2.01 10.80 -16.70
N VAL A 15 -2.96 10.70 -15.78
CA VAL A 15 -2.71 10.17 -14.42
C VAL A 15 -2.26 8.72 -14.49
N LEU A 16 -2.95 7.88 -15.28
CA LEU A 16 -2.59 6.46 -15.45
C LEU A 16 -1.17 6.29 -16.00
N SER A 17 -0.80 7.10 -16.99
CA SER A 17 0.55 7.09 -17.58
C SER A 17 1.62 7.47 -16.56
N ARG A 18 1.34 8.47 -15.69
CA ARG A 18 2.26 8.84 -14.60
C ARG A 18 2.38 7.73 -13.54
N ILE A 19 1.27 7.10 -13.14
CA ILE A 19 1.28 5.96 -12.19
C ILE A 19 2.17 4.84 -12.71
N ALA A 20 2.00 4.44 -13.97
CA ALA A 20 2.82 3.41 -14.59
C ALA A 20 4.31 3.83 -14.64
N GLY A 21 4.58 5.10 -14.96
CA GLY A 21 5.93 5.67 -14.95
C GLY A 21 6.60 5.69 -13.58
N TYR A 22 5.88 6.06 -12.52
CA TYR A 22 6.41 6.11 -11.16
C TYR A 22 6.83 4.75 -10.61
N ALA A 23 6.26 3.66 -11.13
CA ALA A 23 6.65 2.31 -10.76
C ALA A 23 8.08 1.97 -11.25
N GLY A 24 8.64 2.79 -12.15
CA GLY A 24 10.01 2.67 -12.63
C GLY A 24 10.26 1.32 -13.30
N VAL A 25 9.24 0.75 -13.95
CA VAL A 25 9.27 -0.57 -14.58
C VAL A 25 10.22 -0.60 -15.77
N LYS A 26 10.81 -1.76 -16.02
CA LYS A 26 11.62 -2.07 -17.19
C LYS A 26 10.96 -3.19 -17.98
N LYS A 27 11.20 -3.25 -19.29
CA LYS A 27 10.71 -4.33 -20.15
C LYS A 27 11.05 -5.69 -19.54
N GLY A 28 10.06 -6.57 -19.45
CA GLY A 28 10.19 -7.91 -18.85
C GLY A 28 9.99 -7.99 -17.34
N ASP A 29 9.90 -6.87 -16.61
CA ASP A 29 9.53 -6.86 -15.19
C ASP A 29 8.15 -7.50 -14.97
N CYS A 30 7.93 -8.05 -13.78
CA CYS A 30 6.61 -8.49 -13.29
C CYS A 30 6.00 -7.37 -12.43
N VAL A 31 4.78 -6.96 -12.76
CA VAL A 31 3.99 -5.98 -12.01
C VAL A 31 2.70 -6.61 -11.52
N LEU A 32 2.50 -6.58 -10.21
CA LEU A 32 1.22 -6.91 -9.59
C LEU A 32 0.30 -5.69 -9.63
N GLU A 33 -0.88 -5.87 -10.22
CA GLU A 33 -1.98 -4.91 -10.19
C GLU A 33 -3.12 -5.47 -9.32
N VAL A 34 -3.52 -4.73 -8.30
CA VAL A 34 -4.65 -5.12 -7.44
C VAL A 34 -5.86 -4.26 -7.78
N GLY A 35 -6.93 -4.92 -8.25
CA GLY A 35 -8.14 -4.26 -8.76
C GLY A 35 -7.93 -3.73 -10.17
N GLY A 36 -7.92 -4.61 -11.17
CA GLY A 36 -7.75 -4.21 -12.58
C GLY A 36 -8.93 -3.42 -13.13
N GLY A 37 -10.13 -3.56 -12.54
CA GLY A 37 -11.33 -2.85 -12.96
C GLY A 37 -11.57 -2.99 -14.46
N THR A 38 -11.71 -1.87 -15.17
CA THR A 38 -11.90 -1.87 -16.63
C THR A 38 -10.63 -2.13 -17.43
N GLY A 39 -9.46 -2.22 -16.79
CA GLY A 39 -8.17 -2.51 -17.44
C GLY A 39 -7.40 -1.28 -17.93
N ASN A 40 -7.76 -0.07 -17.46
CA ASN A 40 -7.11 1.15 -17.95
C ASN A 40 -5.65 1.26 -17.50
N LEU A 41 -5.34 0.92 -16.25
CA LEU A 41 -3.96 0.86 -15.77
C LEU A 41 -3.22 -0.36 -16.34
N THR A 42 -3.89 -1.52 -16.40
CA THR A 42 -3.39 -2.74 -17.07
C THR A 42 -2.86 -2.42 -18.48
N ASN A 43 -3.64 -1.69 -19.29
CA ASN A 43 -3.23 -1.29 -20.65
C ASN A 43 -1.95 -0.44 -20.66
N LYS A 44 -1.81 0.50 -19.72
CA LYS A 44 -0.61 1.35 -19.60
C LYS A 44 0.61 0.57 -19.13
N LEU A 45 0.43 -0.43 -18.29
CA LEU A 45 1.53 -1.28 -17.85
C LEU A 45 1.99 -2.20 -19.00
N LEU A 46 1.05 -2.86 -19.68
CA LEU A 46 1.34 -3.75 -20.81
C LEU A 46 2.07 -3.02 -21.95
N SER A 47 1.72 -1.77 -22.24
CA SER A 47 2.39 -0.98 -23.29
C SER A 47 3.87 -0.68 -22.98
N LEU A 48 4.31 -0.84 -21.74
CA LEU A 48 5.72 -0.75 -21.33
C LEU A 48 6.49 -2.06 -21.53
N GLY A 49 5.84 -3.11 -22.04
CA GLY A 49 6.44 -4.42 -22.31
C GLY A 49 6.75 -5.22 -21.06
N VAL A 50 6.00 -4.99 -19.98
CA VAL A 50 6.11 -5.73 -18.71
C VAL A 50 5.10 -6.87 -18.67
N LYS A 51 5.34 -7.84 -17.79
CA LYS A 51 4.33 -8.83 -17.40
C LYS A 51 3.44 -8.23 -16.33
N VAL A 52 2.13 -8.30 -16.52
CA VAL A 52 1.15 -7.79 -15.57
C VAL A 52 0.36 -8.97 -15.01
N VAL A 53 0.33 -9.09 -13.69
CA VAL A 53 -0.54 -10.02 -12.99
C VAL A 53 -1.60 -9.21 -12.27
N VAL A 54 -2.85 -9.33 -12.71
CA VAL A 54 -4.00 -8.64 -12.13
C VAL A 54 -4.67 -9.58 -11.13
N ILE A 55 -4.96 -9.09 -9.92
CA ILE A 55 -5.92 -9.73 -9.01
C ILE A 55 -7.19 -8.90 -8.99
N GLU A 56 -8.30 -9.48 -9.43
CA GLU A 56 -9.61 -8.81 -9.47
C GLU A 56 -10.68 -9.70 -8.84
N ARG A 57 -11.52 -9.11 -7.98
CA ARG A 57 -12.54 -9.83 -7.21
C ARG A 57 -13.87 -9.91 -7.94
N ASP A 58 -14.22 -8.91 -8.75
CA ASP A 58 -15.47 -8.92 -9.50
C ASP A 58 -15.34 -9.83 -10.73
N THR A 59 -16.09 -10.93 -10.73
CA THR A 59 -16.08 -11.95 -11.78
C THR A 59 -16.50 -11.42 -13.16
N ARG A 60 -17.27 -10.32 -13.20
CA ARG A 60 -17.63 -9.67 -14.48
C ARG A 60 -16.47 -8.84 -15.00
N MET A 61 -15.68 -8.25 -14.10
CA MET A 61 -14.49 -7.47 -14.48
C MET A 61 -13.36 -8.40 -14.91
N THR A 62 -13.17 -9.55 -14.27
CA THR A 62 -12.20 -10.58 -14.72
C THR A 62 -12.54 -11.07 -16.12
N ALA A 63 -13.82 -11.35 -16.40
CA ALA A 63 -14.28 -11.71 -17.75
C ALA A 63 -14.03 -10.58 -18.76
N ALA A 64 -14.40 -9.34 -18.43
CA ALA A 64 -14.19 -8.18 -19.31
C ALA A 64 -12.70 -7.90 -19.57
N LEU A 65 -11.82 -8.06 -18.57
CA LEU A 65 -10.38 -7.94 -18.74
C LEU A 65 -9.84 -9.03 -19.68
N THR A 66 -10.28 -10.28 -19.47
CA THR A 66 -9.84 -11.42 -20.28
C THR A 66 -10.26 -11.25 -21.75
N GLU A 67 -11.49 -10.80 -21.99
CA GLU A 67 -12.00 -10.50 -23.33
C GLU A 67 -11.26 -9.31 -23.97
N ARG A 68 -11.11 -8.20 -23.24
CA ARG A 68 -10.44 -6.98 -23.72
C ARG A 68 -9.01 -7.24 -24.16
N PHE A 69 -8.29 -8.11 -23.45
CA PHE A 69 -6.89 -8.42 -23.69
C PHE A 69 -6.69 -9.84 -24.25
N LEU A 70 -7.68 -10.35 -25.00
CA LEU A 70 -7.58 -11.66 -25.62
C LEU A 70 -6.34 -11.75 -26.52
N GLY A 71 -5.49 -12.75 -26.27
CA GLY A 71 -4.23 -12.96 -27.00
C GLY A 71 -3.01 -12.23 -26.43
N GLU A 72 -3.17 -11.37 -25.40
CA GLU A 72 -2.05 -10.76 -24.70
C GLU A 72 -1.33 -11.80 -23.83
N LYS A 73 -0.06 -12.09 -24.17
CA LYS A 73 0.73 -13.14 -23.49
C LYS A 73 1.39 -12.64 -22.21
N ASN A 74 1.49 -11.33 -22.02
CA ASN A 74 2.09 -10.72 -20.84
C ASN A 74 1.07 -10.41 -19.74
N LEU A 75 -0.21 -10.75 -19.94
CA LEU A 75 -1.26 -10.56 -18.94
C LEU A 75 -1.63 -11.90 -18.30
N THR A 76 -1.75 -11.90 -16.97
CA THR A 76 -2.39 -12.97 -16.21
C THR A 76 -3.46 -12.35 -15.32
N VAL A 77 -4.69 -12.84 -15.41
CA VAL A 77 -5.81 -12.38 -14.57
C VAL A 77 -6.13 -13.47 -13.56
N ILE A 78 -6.01 -13.16 -12.28
CA ILE A 78 -6.36 -14.02 -11.16
C ILE A 78 -7.68 -13.50 -10.59
N GLU A 79 -8.73 -14.31 -10.70
CA GLU A 79 -9.99 -14.02 -10.03
C GLU A 79 -9.88 -14.31 -8.53
N GLY A 80 -10.12 -13.29 -7.70
CA GLY A 80 -10.23 -13.47 -6.26
C GLY A 80 -9.99 -12.22 -5.42
N ASP A 81 -10.14 -12.40 -4.11
CA ASP A 81 -9.89 -11.35 -3.14
C ASP A 81 -8.39 -11.22 -2.87
N ALA A 82 -7.80 -10.07 -3.21
CA ALA A 82 -6.39 -9.75 -2.98
C ALA A 82 -5.98 -9.73 -1.49
N LEU A 83 -6.91 -9.90 -0.55
CA LEU A 83 -6.61 -10.15 0.86
C LEU A 83 -6.55 -11.65 1.23
N LYS A 84 -6.99 -12.54 0.34
CA LYS A 84 -7.10 -13.99 0.57
C LYS A 84 -6.24 -14.82 -0.37
N VAL A 85 -6.26 -14.53 -1.67
CA VAL A 85 -5.51 -15.31 -2.67
C VAL A 85 -4.01 -15.18 -2.46
N GLU A 86 -3.21 -16.17 -2.86
CA GLU A 86 -1.76 -16.05 -2.83
C GLU A 86 -1.29 -14.91 -3.73
N LEU A 87 -0.43 -14.03 -3.19
CA LEU A 87 0.09 -12.91 -3.97
C LEU A 87 1.23 -13.42 -4.87
N PRO A 88 1.22 -13.11 -6.18
CA PRO A 88 2.29 -13.53 -7.08
C PRO A 88 3.61 -12.86 -6.70
N GLN A 89 4.72 -13.51 -7.04
CA GLN A 89 6.08 -12.97 -6.84
C GLN A 89 6.41 -11.95 -7.94
N CYS A 90 5.76 -10.78 -7.90
CA CYS A 90 6.17 -9.62 -8.67
C CYS A 90 6.98 -8.66 -7.79
N ALA A 91 8.12 -8.21 -8.29
CA ALA A 91 8.93 -7.21 -7.59
C ALA A 91 8.25 -5.84 -7.53
N LYS A 92 7.36 -5.53 -8.47
CA LYS A 92 6.69 -4.22 -8.54
C LYS A 92 5.19 -4.35 -8.33
N VAL A 93 4.60 -3.33 -7.74
CA VAL A 93 3.15 -3.22 -7.54
C VAL A 93 2.69 -1.87 -8.09
N ALA A 94 1.64 -1.86 -8.90
CA ALA A 94 0.99 -0.65 -9.37
C ALA A 94 -0.53 -0.84 -9.28
N ALA A 95 -1.23 -0.08 -8.45
CA ALA A 95 -2.65 -0.33 -8.18
C ALA A 95 -3.44 0.94 -7.87
N ASN A 96 -4.67 1.01 -8.39
CA ASN A 96 -5.70 1.92 -7.92
C ASN A 96 -6.55 1.19 -6.86
N ILE A 97 -6.15 1.29 -5.59
CA ILE A 97 -6.68 0.39 -4.56
C ILE A 97 -8.11 0.80 -4.17
N PRO A 98 -9.05 -0.16 -4.08
CA PRO A 98 -10.34 0.10 -3.44
C PRO A 98 -10.16 0.57 -2.00
N TYR A 99 -10.72 1.74 -1.66
CA TYR A 99 -10.41 2.43 -0.41
C TYR A 99 -10.68 1.60 0.85
N ALA A 100 -11.75 0.79 0.83
CA ALA A 100 -12.15 -0.07 1.94
C ALA A 100 -11.06 -1.07 2.37
N ILE A 101 -10.19 -1.50 1.46
CA ILE A 101 -9.16 -2.51 1.74
C ILE A 101 -7.75 -1.93 1.88
N SER A 102 -7.57 -0.61 1.68
CA SER A 102 -6.24 0.02 1.55
C SER A 102 -5.28 -0.31 2.71
N ARG A 103 -5.76 -0.25 3.95
CA ARG A 103 -4.95 -0.58 5.13
C ARG A 103 -4.54 -2.06 5.18
N GLN A 104 -5.49 -2.96 4.97
CA GLN A 104 -5.23 -4.40 5.08
C GLN A 104 -4.33 -4.87 3.94
N LEU A 105 -4.59 -4.36 2.73
CA LEU A 105 -3.76 -4.63 1.57
C LEU A 105 -2.34 -4.11 1.76
N LEU A 106 -2.16 -2.88 2.28
CA LEU A 106 -0.83 -2.34 2.53
C LEU A 106 -0.03 -3.23 3.50
N LEU A 107 -0.62 -3.64 4.63
CA LEU A 107 0.04 -4.53 5.57
C LEU A 107 0.41 -5.87 4.92
N ARG A 108 -0.49 -6.44 4.11
CA ARG A 108 -0.24 -7.68 3.37
C ARG A 108 0.92 -7.53 2.37
N LEU A 109 0.95 -6.43 1.61
CA LEU A 109 2.03 -6.12 0.67
C LEU A 109 3.38 -5.92 1.39
N LEU A 110 3.38 -5.27 2.55
CA LEU A 110 4.60 -5.10 3.35
C LEU A 110 5.16 -6.46 3.81
N SER A 111 4.30 -7.35 4.32
CA SER A 111 4.70 -8.70 4.73
C SER A 111 5.11 -9.58 3.54
N HIS A 112 4.42 -9.46 2.40
CA HIS A 112 4.75 -10.19 1.17
C HIS A 112 6.10 -9.76 0.60
N GLY A 113 6.35 -8.45 0.60
CA GLY A 113 7.53 -7.85 0.01
C GLY A 113 7.33 -7.44 -1.45
N PHE A 114 8.03 -6.38 -1.81
CA PHE A 114 8.15 -5.83 -3.16
C PHE A 114 9.45 -5.00 -3.18
N SER A 115 9.92 -4.55 -4.35
CA SER A 115 10.96 -3.53 -4.46
C SER A 115 10.35 -2.12 -4.54
N THR A 116 9.30 -1.94 -5.33
CA THR A 116 8.57 -0.67 -5.45
C THR A 116 7.06 -0.90 -5.57
N ALA A 117 6.27 -0.15 -4.80
CA ALA A 117 4.82 -0.11 -4.94
C ALA A 117 4.36 1.33 -5.23
N VAL A 118 3.55 1.50 -6.27
CA VAL A 118 2.86 2.77 -6.58
C VAL A 118 1.37 2.56 -6.42
N LEU A 119 0.80 3.24 -5.43
CA LEU A 119 -0.56 3.01 -5.00
C LEU A 119 -1.35 4.31 -5.11
N THR A 120 -2.51 4.27 -5.77
CA THR A 120 -3.51 5.33 -5.62
C THR A 120 -4.42 4.97 -4.46
N VAL A 121 -4.49 5.85 -3.47
CA VAL A 121 -5.26 5.67 -2.24
C VAL A 121 -6.00 6.96 -1.90
N GLN A 122 -6.89 6.94 -0.88
CA GLN A 122 -7.47 8.17 -0.35
C GLN A 122 -6.37 9.10 0.17
N LYS A 123 -6.54 10.40 -0.04
CA LYS A 123 -5.59 11.43 0.42
C LYS A 123 -5.31 11.33 1.91
N GLU A 124 -6.35 11.18 2.74
CA GLU A 124 -6.19 11.01 4.19
C GLU A 124 -5.38 9.76 4.56
N PHE A 125 -5.49 8.69 3.77
CA PHE A 125 -4.70 7.48 4.01
C PHE A 125 -3.23 7.69 3.58
N ALA A 126 -2.98 8.39 2.47
CA ALA A 126 -1.64 8.79 2.06
C ALA A 126 -0.96 9.68 3.12
N GLU A 127 -1.67 10.69 3.64
CA GLU A 127 -1.20 11.56 4.72
C GLU A 127 -0.93 10.77 6.00
N LYS A 128 -1.82 9.83 6.33
CA LYS A 128 -1.66 8.95 7.50
C LYS A 128 -0.41 8.08 7.44
N ILE A 129 -0.10 7.46 6.31
CA ILE A 129 1.12 6.62 6.20
C ILE A 129 2.40 7.46 6.15
N ALA A 130 2.31 8.72 5.69
CA ALA A 130 3.42 9.68 5.66
C ALA A 130 3.51 10.58 6.92
N ALA A 131 2.59 10.43 7.87
CA ALA A 131 2.48 11.27 9.06
C ALA A 131 3.77 11.23 9.90
N LYS A 132 4.14 12.37 10.48
CA LYS A 132 5.31 12.46 11.37
C LYS A 132 4.90 12.16 12.83
N PRO A 133 5.84 11.71 13.69
CA PRO A 133 5.57 11.58 15.11
C PRO A 133 5.00 12.87 15.71
N GLY A 134 4.08 12.73 16.66
CA GLY A 134 3.40 13.84 17.33
C GLY A 134 2.22 14.44 16.55
N THR A 135 1.99 14.07 15.28
CA THR A 135 0.83 14.60 14.54
C THR A 135 -0.45 13.80 14.83
N PRO A 136 -1.64 14.42 14.69
CA PRO A 136 -2.92 13.73 14.92
C PRO A 136 -3.14 12.51 14.03
N GLU A 137 -2.53 12.44 12.86
CA GLU A 137 -2.65 11.34 11.89
C GLU A 137 -1.68 10.19 12.17
N TYR A 138 -0.66 10.39 13.04
CA TYR A 138 0.36 9.40 13.31
C TYR A 138 -0.22 8.18 14.03
N ARG A 139 -0.11 7.01 13.41
CA ARG A 139 -0.73 5.76 13.88
C ARG A 139 0.22 4.59 13.66
N PHE A 140 -0.16 3.42 14.16
CA PHE A 140 0.48 2.13 13.88
C PHE A 140 0.90 1.96 12.42
N ILE A 141 0.01 2.28 11.47
CA ILE A 141 0.29 2.10 10.03
C ILE A 141 1.38 3.05 9.53
N SER A 142 1.49 4.26 10.11
CA SER A 142 2.56 5.21 9.82
C SER A 142 3.91 4.60 10.18
N VAL A 143 4.03 4.07 11.40
CA VAL A 143 5.26 3.45 11.91
C VAL A 143 5.67 2.24 11.09
N VAL A 144 4.75 1.30 10.89
CA VAL A 144 5.04 0.07 10.13
C VAL A 144 5.49 0.40 8.71
N THR A 145 4.79 1.32 8.04
CA THR A 145 5.13 1.68 6.65
C THR A 145 6.48 2.41 6.57
N GLN A 146 6.76 3.36 7.47
CA GLN A 146 8.02 4.13 7.45
C GLN A 146 9.24 3.29 7.88
N ALA A 147 9.04 2.33 8.79
CA ALA A 147 10.08 1.40 9.20
C ALA A 147 10.45 0.41 8.08
N SER A 148 9.46 -0.01 7.28
CA SER A 148 9.64 -0.95 6.18
C SER A 148 9.98 -0.30 4.84
N CYS A 149 9.61 0.97 4.62
CA CYS A 149 9.72 1.61 3.31
C CYS A 149 10.22 3.06 3.38
N LYS A 150 10.80 3.54 2.27
CA LYS A 150 10.80 4.99 1.96
C LYS A 150 9.40 5.34 1.44
N VAL A 151 8.72 6.30 2.07
CA VAL A 151 7.37 6.74 1.72
C VAL A 151 7.44 8.09 1.00
N GLU A 152 6.86 8.18 -0.19
CA GLU A 152 6.81 9.40 -0.99
C GLU A 152 5.37 9.63 -1.46
N VAL A 153 4.75 10.75 -1.06
CA VAL A 153 3.47 11.20 -1.63
C VAL A 153 3.79 12.00 -2.88
N LEU A 154 3.43 11.47 -4.06
CA LEU A 154 3.89 11.99 -5.35
C LEU A 154 2.99 13.09 -5.89
N GLU A 155 1.68 12.85 -5.94
CA GLU A 155 0.71 13.84 -6.42
C GLU A 155 -0.69 13.59 -5.86
N ALA A 156 -1.50 14.66 -5.80
CA ALA A 156 -2.92 14.55 -5.56
C ALA A 156 -3.65 14.23 -6.88
N VAL A 157 -4.67 13.37 -6.82
CA VAL A 157 -5.49 13.02 -7.99
C VAL A 157 -6.86 13.65 -7.83
N PRO A 158 -7.33 14.45 -8.81
CA PRO A 158 -8.65 15.07 -8.75
C PRO A 158 -9.77 14.03 -8.90
N ALA A 159 -10.93 14.27 -8.29
CA ALA A 159 -12.09 13.36 -8.39
C ALA A 159 -12.57 13.18 -9.84
N SER A 160 -12.39 14.20 -10.69
CA SER A 160 -12.70 14.15 -12.13
C SER A 160 -11.86 13.14 -12.91
N ALA A 161 -10.76 12.64 -12.33
CA ALA A 161 -9.96 11.58 -12.94
C ALA A 161 -10.63 10.20 -12.87
N PHE A 162 -11.77 10.10 -12.16
CA PHE A 162 -12.49 8.85 -11.94
C PHE A 162 -13.93 8.92 -12.48
N SER A 163 -14.46 7.75 -12.84
CA SER A 163 -15.86 7.56 -13.22
C SER A 163 -16.48 6.37 -12.49
N PRO A 164 -17.57 6.56 -11.72
CA PRO A 164 -18.06 7.86 -11.25
C PRO A 164 -17.02 8.56 -10.34
N PRO A 165 -17.06 9.89 -10.20
CA PRO A 165 -16.15 10.61 -9.30
C PRO A 165 -16.32 10.20 -7.83
N PRO A 166 -15.24 9.98 -7.06
CA PRO A 166 -15.33 9.75 -5.61
C PRO A 166 -15.70 11.03 -4.87
N LEU A 167 -16.33 10.87 -3.71
CA LEU A 167 -16.65 11.99 -2.80
C LEU A 167 -15.43 12.49 -2.00
N VAL A 168 -14.32 11.73 -2.06
CA VAL A 168 -13.09 12.01 -1.32
C VAL A 168 -11.94 12.23 -2.29
N LYS A 169 -10.93 12.99 -1.85
CA LYS A 169 -9.70 13.22 -2.63
C LYS A 169 -8.81 11.97 -2.59
N SER A 170 -8.04 11.77 -3.65
CA SER A 170 -7.08 10.67 -3.77
C SER A 170 -5.66 11.19 -3.93
N SER A 171 -4.68 10.34 -3.69
CA SER A 171 -3.26 10.66 -3.89
C SER A 171 -2.49 9.43 -4.34
N VAL A 172 -1.48 9.65 -5.17
CA VAL A 172 -0.52 8.62 -5.58
C VAL A 172 0.62 8.62 -4.58
N VAL A 173 0.92 7.44 -4.02
CA VAL A 173 2.06 7.22 -3.13
C VAL A 173 3.02 6.21 -3.75
N ARG A 174 4.31 6.44 -3.57
CA ARG A 174 5.37 5.48 -3.88
C ARG A 174 6.00 4.98 -2.59
N LEU A 175 6.11 3.67 -2.50
CA LEU A 175 6.77 2.95 -1.42
C LEU A 175 7.96 2.20 -2.01
N THR A 176 9.16 2.46 -1.49
CA THR A 176 10.35 1.69 -1.83
C THR A 176 10.72 0.84 -0.63
N MET A 177 10.67 -0.49 -0.77
CA MET A 177 10.93 -1.41 0.34
C MET A 177 12.39 -1.32 0.78
N LYS A 178 12.58 -1.21 2.10
CA LYS A 178 13.88 -1.33 2.78
C LYS A 178 14.00 -2.70 3.42
N GLU A 179 12.97 -3.10 4.16
CA GLU A 179 12.98 -4.28 5.01
C GLU A 179 11.55 -4.78 5.23
N LYS A 180 11.31 -6.09 5.08
CA LYS A 180 10.00 -6.69 5.39
C LYS A 180 9.80 -6.71 6.91
N PRO A 181 8.62 -6.31 7.43
CA PRO A 181 8.37 -6.38 8.86
C PRO A 181 8.21 -7.83 9.32
N SER A 182 8.91 -8.22 10.39
CA SER A 182 8.70 -9.54 11.03
C SER A 182 7.36 -9.60 11.77
N GLU A 183 6.87 -10.80 12.06
CA GLU A 183 5.61 -10.96 12.80
C GLU A 183 5.74 -10.45 14.25
N GLU A 184 6.90 -10.67 14.88
CA GLU A 184 7.23 -10.18 16.23
C GLU A 184 7.24 -8.65 16.26
N TRP A 185 7.82 -8.01 15.25
CA TRP A 185 7.82 -6.55 15.11
C TRP A 185 6.40 -6.00 14.98
N LEU A 186 5.57 -6.61 14.13
CA LEU A 186 4.16 -6.22 13.97
C LEU A 186 3.37 -6.41 15.27
N SER A 187 3.62 -7.51 16.00
CA SER A 187 2.99 -7.79 17.29
C SER A 187 3.40 -6.76 18.36
N PHE A 188 4.70 -6.45 18.43
CA PHE A 188 5.24 -5.40 19.30
C PHE A 188 4.59 -4.05 19.04
N LEU A 189 4.54 -3.60 17.78
CA LEU A 189 3.91 -2.33 17.44
C LEU A 189 2.40 -2.32 17.72
N LYS A 190 1.68 -3.43 17.50
CA LYS A 190 0.26 -3.53 17.89
C LYS A 190 0.08 -3.35 19.40
N LYS A 191 0.94 -3.97 20.21
CA LYS A 191 0.95 -3.81 21.68
C LYS A 191 1.29 -2.38 22.10
N ALA A 192 2.24 -1.73 21.42
CA ALA A 192 2.58 -0.34 21.68
C ALA A 192 1.39 0.59 21.45
N PHE A 193 0.71 0.46 20.31
CA PHE A 193 -0.41 1.31 19.94
C PHE A 193 -1.72 0.99 20.66
N SER A 194 -1.86 -0.17 21.30
CA SER A 194 -2.96 -0.41 22.26
C SER A 194 -2.79 0.37 23.56
N GLN A 195 -1.54 0.73 23.90
CA GLN A 195 -1.18 1.52 25.09
C GLN A 195 -0.72 2.95 24.74
N LYS A 196 -1.21 3.48 23.61
CA LYS A 196 -0.78 4.77 23.02
C LYS A 196 -0.81 6.02 23.92
N ASN A 197 -1.55 5.98 25.02
CA ASN A 197 -1.63 7.09 25.98
C ASN A 197 -0.70 6.92 27.19
N LYS A 198 -0.05 5.75 27.34
CA LYS A 198 0.90 5.46 28.41
C LYS A 198 2.33 5.81 27.96
N LYS A 199 3.20 6.07 28.93
CA LYS A 199 4.64 6.26 28.69
C LYS A 199 5.28 4.99 28.16
N ILE A 200 6.31 5.13 27.34
CA ILE A 200 7.07 4.00 26.78
C ILE A 200 7.64 3.09 27.87
N THR A 201 8.02 3.62 29.04
CA THR A 201 8.46 2.78 30.19
C THR A 201 7.45 1.72 30.63
N LYS A 202 6.14 1.91 30.38
CA LYS A 202 5.13 0.88 30.67
C LYS A 202 5.13 -0.26 29.65
N LEU A 203 5.65 -0.01 28.45
CA LEU A 203 5.82 -1.01 27.39
C LEU A 203 7.21 -1.66 27.47
N VAL A 204 8.26 -0.84 27.63
CA VAL A 204 9.66 -1.23 27.66
C VAL A 204 10.30 -0.61 28.91
N PRO A 205 10.35 -1.33 30.05
CA PRO A 205 10.82 -0.78 31.33
C PRO A 205 12.24 -0.23 31.30
N LYS A 206 13.13 -0.82 30.49
CA LYS A 206 14.54 -0.42 30.33
C LYS A 206 14.79 0.47 29.11
N ALA A 207 13.76 1.19 28.63
CA ALA A 207 13.89 2.07 27.48
C ALA A 207 14.99 3.15 27.71
N PRO A 208 15.72 3.56 26.65
CA PRO A 208 16.65 4.69 26.71
C PRO A 208 15.98 5.94 27.26
N LYS A 209 16.72 6.77 28.03
CA LYS A 209 16.19 7.97 28.70
C LYS A 209 15.45 8.92 27.74
N GLU A 210 15.96 9.06 26.51
CA GLU A 210 15.38 9.89 25.45
C GLU A 210 13.98 9.44 25.00
N LEU A 211 13.68 8.13 25.12
CA LEU A 211 12.42 7.53 24.69
C LEU A 211 11.49 7.18 25.87
N ALA A 212 12.06 7.00 27.07
CA ALA A 212 11.37 6.48 28.25
C ALA A 212 10.08 7.24 28.59
N GLU A 213 10.15 8.57 28.55
CA GLU A 213 9.06 9.47 28.94
C GLU A 213 8.08 9.78 27.80
N LEU A 214 8.43 9.42 26.56
CA LEU A 214 7.56 9.62 25.40
C LEU A 214 6.33 8.71 25.45
N ARG A 215 5.34 9.02 24.64
CA ARG A 215 4.22 8.12 24.35
C ARG A 215 4.39 7.53 22.96
N PRO A 216 3.74 6.39 22.63
CA PRO A 216 3.84 5.78 21.31
C PRO A 216 3.58 6.71 20.12
N TYR A 217 2.78 7.76 20.29
CA TYR A 217 2.54 8.75 19.23
C TYR A 217 3.72 9.68 18.94
N ASP A 218 4.62 9.85 19.90
CA ASP A 218 5.74 10.78 19.83
C ASP A 218 7.05 10.08 19.39
N VAL A 219 7.02 8.76 19.22
CA VAL A 219 8.19 7.94 18.88
C VAL A 219 8.24 7.68 17.37
N SER A 220 9.39 7.94 16.75
CA SER A 220 9.63 7.66 15.33
C SER A 220 9.75 6.17 15.02
N SER A 221 9.71 5.79 13.74
CA SER A 221 9.98 4.42 13.29
C SER A 221 11.33 3.90 13.77
N GLU A 222 12.36 4.74 13.72
CA GLU A 222 13.71 4.46 14.18
C GLU A 222 13.75 4.30 15.71
N GLY A 223 13.04 5.17 16.44
CA GLY A 223 12.89 5.05 17.89
C GLY A 223 12.22 3.74 18.29
N PHE A 224 11.18 3.32 17.57
CA PHE A 224 10.57 2.01 17.79
C PHE A 224 11.52 0.85 17.48
N LYS A 225 12.38 0.95 16.45
CA LYS A 225 13.38 -0.09 16.15
C LYS A 225 14.37 -0.25 17.30
N VAL A 226 14.81 0.87 17.90
CA VAL A 226 15.63 0.83 19.12
C VAL A 226 14.87 0.13 20.24
N LEU A 227 13.63 0.54 20.54
CA LEU A 227 12.83 -0.07 21.62
C LEU A 227 12.60 -1.57 21.43
N PHE A 228 12.38 -2.01 20.20
CA PHE A 228 12.21 -3.44 19.90
C PHE A 228 13.48 -4.23 20.16
N GLY A 229 14.66 -3.68 19.85
CA GLY A 229 15.95 -4.30 20.18
C GLY A 229 16.11 -4.62 21.67
N PHE A 230 15.62 -3.74 22.56
CA PHE A 230 15.65 -3.98 24.01
C PHE A 230 14.71 -5.10 24.47
N VAL A 231 13.60 -5.32 23.77
CA VAL A 231 12.66 -6.41 24.09
C VAL A 231 13.18 -7.74 23.54
N SER A 232 13.76 -7.73 22.34
CA SER A 232 14.30 -8.93 21.69
C SER A 232 15.57 -9.47 22.34
N SER A 233 16.33 -8.65 23.07
CA SER A 233 17.52 -9.09 23.82
C SER A 233 17.21 -9.73 25.18
N GLU A 234 15.93 -9.75 25.61
CA GLU A 234 15.49 -10.32 26.89
C GLU A 234 14.80 -11.69 26.74
N VAL A 235 14.76 -12.24 25.52
CA VAL A 235 14.26 -13.59 25.18
C VAL A 235 15.43 -14.45 24.72
#